data_AF-A0A3D3Q7H8-F1
#
_entry.id   AF-A0A3D3Q7H8-F1
#
_cell.length_a   1.000
_cell.length_b   1.000
_cell.length_c   1.000
_cell.angle_alpha   90.00
_cell.angle_beta   90.00
_cell.angle_gamma   90.00
#
_symmetry.space_group_name_H-M   'P 1'
#
loop_
_entity.id
_entity.type
_entity.pdbx_description
1 polymer ?
#
loop_
_entity_poly.entity_id
_entity_poly.type
_entity_poly.pdbx_seq_one_letter_code
_entity_poly.pdbx_strand_id
1 'polypeptide(L)'
;RTGLLGELDASVDVEMATATKRNLAAFLDEVHAFTPVEGDVTLRAFLDYVDTLQAAERPEWSPVQPSDADSVKVMTIHQAKGLEFDVVFVPGVAGDLLPDVRVQQNPAEKGQSLDFELRGDRAVLPMFTGNFRQFWFALRDQEEVEERRTFYVALTRARKRLFVTGAHWYGEGQNVKKPSAFFEELAAWGEATGLAEVDRGEDPVEENPLIGHRERFVRDWPGPALRPEVDELFAEGWRAAALRASEDPSEIGRAAAALSEEERVAFDG
;
A
#
# COMPACT_ATOMS: atom_id res chain seq x y z
N ARG A 1 -26.92 19.29 -4.42
CA ARG A 1 -26.35 18.17 -5.20
C ARG A 1 -24.95 18.60 -5.62
N THR A 2 -23.93 17.83 -5.25
CA THR A 2 -22.50 18.18 -5.35
C THR A 2 -21.90 18.06 -6.75
N GLY A 3 -22.66 17.64 -7.77
CA GLY A 3 -22.18 17.50 -9.16
C GLY A 3 -21.32 16.24 -9.41
N LEU A 4 -20.70 15.69 -8.36
CA LEU A 4 -19.80 14.52 -8.39
C LEU A 4 -20.31 13.32 -9.21
N LEU A 5 -21.58 12.92 -9.04
CA LEU A 5 -22.13 11.81 -9.82
C LEU A 5 -22.20 12.12 -11.32
N GLY A 6 -22.53 13.36 -11.68
CA GLY A 6 -22.56 13.81 -13.07
C GLY A 6 -21.17 13.88 -13.69
N GLU A 7 -20.16 14.24 -12.89
CA GLU A 7 -18.75 14.20 -13.32
C GLU A 7 -18.28 12.74 -13.55
N LEU A 8 -18.63 11.83 -12.65
CA LEU A 8 -18.35 10.40 -12.82
C LEU A 8 -19.17 9.76 -13.96
N ASP A 9 -20.36 10.28 -14.29
CA ASP A 9 -21.13 9.86 -15.46
C ASP A 9 -20.50 10.36 -16.77
N ALA A 10 -19.81 11.51 -16.75
CA ALA A 10 -19.14 12.11 -17.89
C ALA A 10 -17.67 11.65 -18.05
N SER A 11 -17.14 10.87 -17.11
CA SER A 11 -15.77 10.34 -17.16
C SER A 11 -15.55 9.46 -18.39
N VAL A 12 -14.41 9.66 -19.06
CA VAL A 12 -13.97 8.85 -20.21
C VAL A 12 -13.56 7.45 -19.75
N ASP A 13 -12.99 7.33 -18.55
CA ASP A 13 -12.68 6.04 -17.93
C ASP A 13 -13.93 5.50 -17.21
N VAL A 14 -14.68 4.66 -17.93
CA VAL A 14 -15.94 4.08 -17.47
C VAL A 14 -15.72 3.07 -16.33
N GLU A 15 -14.61 2.33 -16.36
CA GLU A 15 -14.33 1.29 -15.37
C GLU A 15 -13.96 1.93 -14.01
N MET A 16 -13.04 2.89 -14.02
CA MET A 16 -12.67 3.65 -12.83
C MET A 16 -13.87 4.44 -12.28
N ALA A 17 -14.68 5.05 -13.16
CA ALA A 17 -15.87 5.76 -12.73
C ALA A 17 -16.90 4.84 -12.09
N THR A 18 -17.09 3.63 -12.64
CA THR A 18 -17.99 2.62 -12.08
C THR A 18 -17.49 2.13 -10.72
N ALA A 19 -16.19 1.86 -10.58
CA ALA A 19 -15.59 1.49 -9.31
C ALA A 19 -15.75 2.60 -8.25
N THR A 20 -15.49 3.85 -8.63
CA THR A 20 -15.65 5.02 -7.76
C THR A 20 -17.10 5.21 -7.33
N LYS A 21 -18.07 5.03 -8.24
CA LYS A 21 -19.50 5.08 -7.91
C LYS A 21 -19.89 3.99 -6.92
N ARG A 22 -19.37 2.77 -7.08
CA ARG A 22 -19.61 1.68 -6.12
C ARG A 22 -19.04 2.01 -4.74
N ASN A 23 -17.83 2.56 -4.67
CA ASN A 23 -17.21 2.99 -3.41
C ASN A 23 -18.04 4.09 -2.73
N LEU A 24 -18.54 5.07 -3.52
CA LEU A 24 -19.39 6.12 -3.00
C LEU A 24 -20.74 5.59 -2.52
N ALA A 25 -21.35 4.65 -3.25
CA ALA A 25 -22.59 4.00 -2.83
C ALA A 25 -22.40 3.24 -1.51
N ALA A 26 -21.34 2.44 -1.39
CA ALA A 26 -21.00 1.73 -0.16
C ALA A 26 -20.80 2.69 1.02
N PHE A 27 -20.13 3.82 0.81
CA PHE A 27 -19.99 4.84 1.85
C PHE A 27 -21.34 5.45 2.26
N LEU A 28 -22.22 5.75 1.30
CA LEU A 28 -23.54 6.30 1.59
C LEU A 28 -24.45 5.29 2.31
N ASP A 29 -24.34 4.01 1.98
CA ASP A 29 -25.07 2.95 2.67
C ASP A 29 -24.64 2.87 4.15
N GLU A 30 -23.35 3.02 4.46
CA GLU A 30 -22.85 3.10 5.84
C GLU A 30 -23.33 4.37 6.57
N VAL A 31 -23.33 5.52 5.88
CA VAL A 31 -23.90 6.77 6.45
C VAL A 31 -25.39 6.59 6.77
N HIS A 32 -26.14 5.89 5.93
CA HIS A 32 -27.56 5.61 6.18
C HIS A 32 -27.80 4.53 7.23
N ALA A 33 -26.88 3.57 7.37
CA ALA A 33 -26.93 2.53 8.40
C ALA A 33 -26.52 3.04 9.79
N PHE A 34 -25.74 4.13 9.84
CA PHE A 34 -25.24 4.69 11.09
C PHE A 34 -26.38 5.05 12.04
N THR A 35 -26.33 4.45 13.23
CA THR A 35 -27.19 4.78 14.36
C THR A 35 -26.30 4.94 15.60
N PRO A 36 -26.33 6.08 16.30
CA PRO A 36 -25.51 6.27 17.48
C PRO A 36 -25.98 5.34 18.61
N VAL A 37 -25.04 4.87 19.43
CA VAL A 37 -25.34 4.01 20.59
C VAL A 37 -26.18 4.77 21.64
N GLU A 38 -25.92 6.07 21.79
CA GLU A 38 -26.67 6.99 22.65
C GLU A 38 -26.85 8.35 21.96
N GLY A 39 -28.02 8.98 22.18
CA GLY A 39 -28.31 10.33 21.70
C GLY A 39 -28.92 10.40 20.29
N ASP A 40 -28.94 11.61 19.73
CA ASP A 40 -29.54 11.91 18.43
C ASP A 40 -28.57 11.70 17.27
N VAL A 41 -29.11 11.39 16.08
CA VAL A 41 -28.36 11.29 14.84
C VAL A 41 -27.87 12.69 14.42
N THR A 42 -26.60 12.98 14.66
CA THR A 42 -25.96 14.25 14.30
C THR A 42 -24.69 14.00 13.50
N LEU A 43 -24.28 14.97 12.68
CA LEU A 43 -23.02 14.91 11.94
C LEU A 43 -21.82 14.72 12.89
N ARG A 44 -21.85 15.35 14.07
CA ARG A 44 -20.79 15.20 15.06
C ARG A 44 -20.69 13.76 15.57
N ALA A 45 -21.82 13.15 15.93
CA ALA A 45 -21.85 11.76 16.38
C ALA A 45 -21.35 10.80 15.27
N PHE A 46 -21.67 11.09 14.01
CA PHE A 46 -21.14 10.34 12.88
C PHE A 46 -19.62 10.52 12.73
N LEU A 47 -19.10 11.75 12.79
CA LEU A 47 -17.65 11.99 12.70
C LEU A 47 -16.87 11.35 13.85
N ASP A 48 -17.38 11.42 15.08
CA ASP A 48 -16.78 10.74 16.23
C ASP A 48 -16.76 9.20 15.99
N TYR A 49 -17.82 8.65 15.37
CA TYR A 49 -17.86 7.25 14.95
C TYR A 49 -16.81 6.92 13.88
N VAL A 50 -16.68 7.74 12.83
CA VAL A 50 -15.64 7.62 11.80
C VAL A 50 -14.25 7.61 12.42
N ASP A 51 -13.97 8.57 13.31
CA ASP A 51 -12.67 8.70 13.99
C ASP A 51 -12.38 7.47 14.86
N THR A 52 -13.38 6.96 15.58
CA THR A 52 -13.21 5.74 16.39
C THR A 52 -12.97 4.49 15.53
N LEU A 53 -13.65 4.35 14.38
CA LEU A 53 -13.40 3.26 13.45
C LEU A 53 -11.99 3.31 12.87
N GLN A 54 -11.53 4.49 12.45
CA GLN A 54 -10.19 4.70 11.93
C GLN A 54 -9.13 4.40 13.01
N ALA A 55 -9.34 4.85 14.24
CA ALA A 55 -8.44 4.60 15.36
C ALA A 55 -8.41 3.13 15.80
N ALA A 56 -9.52 2.40 15.63
CA ALA A 56 -9.61 0.98 15.99
C ALA A 56 -9.03 0.04 14.92
N GLU A 57 -8.48 0.56 13.82
CA GLU A 57 -7.96 -0.19 12.65
C GLU A 57 -8.94 -1.28 12.18
N ARG A 58 -10.25 -1.05 12.32
CA ARG A 58 -11.28 -2.02 11.95
C ARG A 58 -11.35 -2.10 10.42
N PRO A 59 -10.98 -3.25 9.80
CA PRO A 59 -10.99 -3.40 8.35
C PRO A 59 -12.42 -3.45 7.77
N GLU A 60 -13.45 -3.41 8.62
CA GLU A 60 -14.87 -3.42 8.25
C GLU A 60 -15.23 -2.28 7.27
N TRP A 61 -14.47 -1.18 7.27
CA TRP A 61 -14.67 -0.06 6.35
C TRP A 61 -13.75 -0.06 5.12
N SER A 62 -13.12 -1.20 4.80
CA SER A 62 -12.35 -1.40 3.57
C SER A 62 -13.12 -2.32 2.60
N PRO A 63 -14.11 -1.80 1.84
CA PRO A 63 -14.96 -2.61 0.97
C PRO A 63 -14.30 -2.85 -0.39
N VAL A 64 -12.99 -3.12 -0.44
CA VAL A 64 -12.36 -3.52 -1.70
C VAL A 64 -11.73 -4.89 -1.51
N GLN A 65 -12.59 -5.91 -1.53
CA GLN A 65 -12.15 -7.19 -2.04
C GLN A 65 -11.57 -6.94 -3.44
N PRO A 66 -10.40 -7.53 -3.78
CA PRO A 66 -9.85 -7.38 -5.12
C PRO A 66 -10.92 -7.82 -6.13
N SER A 67 -11.45 -6.85 -6.86
CA SER A 67 -12.48 -7.08 -7.86
C SER A 67 -11.90 -7.90 -9.01
N ASP A 68 -12.75 -8.57 -9.79
CA ASP A 68 -12.35 -9.22 -11.04
C ASP A 68 -11.99 -8.22 -12.16
N ALA A 69 -11.92 -6.92 -11.85
CA ALA A 69 -11.49 -5.89 -12.80
C ALA A 69 -10.04 -6.14 -13.25
N ASP A 70 -9.75 -5.83 -14.50
CA ASP A 70 -8.41 -5.92 -15.07
C ASP A 70 -7.52 -4.81 -14.49
N SER A 71 -6.89 -5.10 -13.35
CA SER A 71 -6.10 -4.12 -12.62
C SER A 71 -5.00 -4.80 -11.80
N VAL A 72 -3.95 -4.04 -11.51
CA VAL A 72 -2.96 -4.44 -10.52
C VAL A 72 -3.60 -4.43 -9.13
N LYS A 73 -3.46 -5.52 -8.38
CA LYS A 73 -3.99 -5.65 -7.03
C LYS A 73 -2.87 -5.40 -6.02
N VAL A 74 -3.01 -4.35 -5.22
CA VAL A 74 -2.09 -4.03 -4.13
C VAL A 74 -2.76 -4.41 -2.82
N MET A 75 -2.14 -5.33 -2.08
CA MET A 75 -2.68 -5.85 -0.81
C MET A 75 -1.57 -6.36 0.09
N THR A 76 -1.89 -6.60 1.34
CA THR A 76 -0.97 -7.25 2.29
C THR A 76 -0.86 -8.76 2.03
N ILE A 77 0.23 -9.39 2.48
CA ILE A 77 0.43 -10.85 2.35
C ILE A 77 -0.71 -11.63 3.01
N HIS A 78 -1.19 -11.15 4.17
CA HIS A 78 -2.31 -11.74 4.88
C HIS A 78 -3.61 -11.73 4.07
N GLN A 79 -3.91 -10.62 3.38
CA GLN A 79 -5.07 -10.49 2.50
C GLN A 79 -4.96 -11.36 1.24
N ALA A 80 -3.75 -11.66 0.77
CA ALA A 80 -3.53 -12.52 -0.39
C ALA A 80 -3.79 -14.01 -0.09
N LYS A 81 -4.00 -14.40 1.16
CA LYS A 81 -4.21 -15.81 1.55
C LYS A 81 -5.48 -16.37 0.87
N GLY A 82 -5.31 -17.47 0.14
CA GLY A 82 -6.40 -18.11 -0.61
C GLY A 82 -6.63 -17.53 -2.01
N LEU A 83 -5.92 -16.46 -2.38
CA LEU A 83 -5.87 -15.93 -3.73
C LEU A 83 -4.63 -16.43 -4.47
N GLU A 84 -4.66 -16.39 -5.80
CA GLU A 84 -3.53 -16.73 -6.64
C GLU A 84 -3.50 -15.82 -7.87
N PHE A 85 -2.29 -15.49 -8.33
CA PHE A 85 -2.07 -14.58 -9.44
C PHE A 85 -1.03 -15.15 -10.40
N ASP A 86 -1.13 -14.80 -11.68
CA ASP A 86 -0.15 -15.23 -12.68
C ASP A 86 1.25 -14.68 -12.38
N VAL A 87 1.32 -13.43 -11.93
CA VAL A 87 2.55 -12.72 -11.59
C VAL A 87 2.38 -12.08 -10.21
N VAL A 88 3.36 -12.28 -9.32
CA VAL A 88 3.38 -11.67 -7.99
C VAL A 88 4.68 -10.92 -7.78
N PHE A 89 4.56 -9.71 -7.24
CA PHE A 89 5.68 -8.90 -6.77
C PHE A 89 5.62 -8.85 -5.24
N VAL A 90 6.71 -9.24 -4.58
CA VAL A 90 6.89 -9.14 -3.14
C VAL A 90 7.99 -8.10 -2.88
N PRO A 91 7.63 -6.81 -2.82
CA PRO A 91 8.58 -5.76 -2.47
C PRO A 91 8.86 -5.76 -0.96
N GLY A 92 9.95 -5.12 -0.56
CA GLY A 92 10.22 -4.86 0.85
C GLY A 92 10.93 -6.01 1.58
N VAL A 93 11.57 -6.93 0.87
CA VAL A 93 12.32 -8.04 1.50
C VAL A 93 13.71 -7.56 1.91
N ALA A 94 13.75 -6.70 2.93
CA ALA A 94 14.94 -6.08 3.47
C ALA A 94 14.96 -6.13 5.01
N GLY A 95 16.15 -5.93 5.58
CA GLY A 95 16.39 -5.95 7.01
C GLY A 95 15.48 -4.99 7.77
N ASP A 96 14.98 -5.47 8.92
CA ASP A 96 13.98 -4.81 9.78
C ASP A 96 12.62 -4.52 9.13
N LEU A 97 12.38 -4.99 7.89
CA LEU A 97 11.11 -4.85 7.19
C LEU A 97 10.45 -6.21 7.00
N LEU A 98 11.18 -7.19 6.45
CA LEU A 98 10.73 -8.58 6.37
C LEU A 98 11.93 -9.53 6.54
N PRO A 99 12.01 -10.33 7.62
CA PRO A 99 10.99 -10.50 8.68
C PRO A 99 10.90 -9.31 9.65
N ASP A 100 9.68 -8.98 10.10
CA ASP A 100 9.46 -8.08 11.24
C ASP A 100 9.39 -8.89 12.54
N VAL A 101 10.53 -9.01 13.22
CA VAL A 101 10.67 -9.79 14.46
C VAL A 101 10.31 -9.00 15.73
N ARG A 102 9.54 -7.90 15.61
CA ARG A 102 9.05 -7.16 16.77
C ARG A 102 7.99 -7.98 17.50
N VAL A 103 8.21 -8.20 18.80
CA VAL A 103 7.28 -8.96 19.65
C VAL A 103 5.95 -8.22 19.80
N GLN A 104 4.92 -8.72 19.10
CA GLN A 104 3.60 -8.09 19.09
C GLN A 104 2.80 -8.44 20.34
N GLN A 105 2.94 -9.67 20.84
CA GLN A 105 2.27 -10.12 22.05
C GLN A 105 3.29 -10.55 23.08
N ASN A 106 3.33 -9.82 24.19
CA ASN A 106 4.15 -10.16 25.35
C ASN A 106 3.29 -10.01 26.61
N PRO A 107 2.69 -11.09 27.15
CA PRO A 107 1.88 -11.04 28.37
C PRO A 107 2.59 -10.44 29.57
N ALA A 108 3.93 -10.53 29.62
CA ALA A 108 4.73 -9.96 30.70
C ALA A 108 4.85 -8.42 30.64
N GLU A 109 4.59 -7.80 29.49
CA GLU A 109 4.68 -6.34 29.29
C GLU A 109 3.32 -5.70 28.94
N LYS A 110 2.45 -6.44 28.25
CA LYS A 110 1.17 -5.96 27.70
C LYS A 110 0.01 -6.59 28.46
N GLY A 111 -0.61 -5.83 29.36
CA GLY A 111 -1.70 -6.30 30.23
C GLY A 111 -3.01 -6.70 29.52
N GLN A 112 -3.11 -6.53 28.19
CA GLN A 112 -4.27 -6.94 27.40
C GLN A 112 -4.13 -8.35 26.77
N SER A 113 -2.94 -8.96 26.80
CA SER A 113 -2.75 -10.32 26.29
C SER A 113 -2.97 -11.37 27.38
N LEU A 114 -3.64 -12.46 27.01
CA LEU A 114 -3.77 -13.63 27.87
C LEU A 114 -2.42 -14.32 28.05
N ASP A 115 -2.10 -14.67 29.29
CA ASP A 115 -0.92 -15.49 29.63
C ASP A 115 -0.88 -16.76 28.78
N PHE A 116 0.31 -17.07 28.25
CA PHE A 116 0.47 -18.18 27.30
C PHE A 116 0.11 -19.53 27.93
N GLU A 117 0.29 -19.69 29.23
CA GLU A 117 -0.07 -20.87 30.00
C GLU A 117 -1.58 -21.18 29.95
N LEU A 118 -2.40 -20.14 29.76
CA LEU A 118 -3.86 -20.20 29.73
C LEU A 118 -4.41 -20.35 28.31
N ARG A 119 -3.57 -20.20 27.27
CA ARG A 119 -4.01 -20.37 25.88
C ARG A 119 -4.07 -21.85 25.48
N GLY A 120 -4.96 -22.18 24.55
CA GLY A 120 -5.10 -23.54 24.03
C GLY A 120 -3.90 -24.02 23.19
N ASP A 121 -3.18 -23.08 22.58
CA ASP A 121 -1.99 -23.30 21.75
C ASP A 121 -0.66 -23.26 22.54
N ARG A 122 -0.70 -23.26 23.88
CA ARG A 122 0.49 -23.15 24.75
C ARG A 122 1.65 -24.09 24.42
N ALA A 123 1.37 -25.26 23.83
CA ALA A 123 2.38 -26.26 23.51
C ALA A 123 3.38 -25.80 22.44
N VAL A 124 3.01 -24.81 21.62
CA VAL A 124 3.88 -24.23 20.59
C VAL A 124 4.36 -22.82 20.94
N LEU A 125 4.00 -22.31 22.12
CA LEU A 125 4.37 -20.98 22.58
C LEU A 125 5.53 -21.06 23.59
N PRO A 126 6.42 -20.05 23.63
CA PRO A 126 7.43 -19.95 24.67
C PRO A 126 6.80 -19.91 26.06
N MET A 127 7.40 -20.64 27.01
CA MET A 127 7.00 -20.61 28.42
C MET A 127 7.95 -19.73 29.22
N PHE A 128 7.42 -18.97 30.17
CA PHE A 128 8.26 -18.17 31.06
C PHE A 128 8.90 -19.05 32.14
N THR A 129 10.22 -19.20 32.10
CA THR A 129 11.00 -20.04 33.04
C THR A 129 11.64 -19.24 34.19
N GLY A 130 11.24 -17.98 34.38
CA GLY A 130 11.83 -17.08 35.39
C GLY A 130 12.96 -16.19 34.86
N ASN A 131 13.39 -16.36 33.60
CA ASN A 131 14.38 -15.49 32.96
C ASN A 131 13.75 -14.68 31.82
N PHE A 132 13.58 -13.37 32.06
CA PHE A 132 12.93 -12.46 31.12
C PHE A 132 13.68 -12.34 29.78
N ARG A 133 15.02 -12.28 29.82
CA ARG A 133 15.82 -12.14 28.60
C ARG A 133 15.71 -13.37 27.70
N GLN A 134 15.75 -14.56 28.29
CA GLN A 134 15.55 -15.81 27.54
C GLN A 134 14.15 -15.90 26.94
N PHE A 135 13.14 -15.52 27.72
CA PHE A 135 11.75 -15.51 27.26
C PHE A 135 11.55 -14.54 26.09
N TRP A 136 12.11 -13.33 26.18
CA TRP A 136 12.04 -12.34 25.10
C TRP A 136 12.69 -12.85 23.80
N PHE A 137 13.85 -13.49 23.89
CA PHE A 137 14.49 -14.10 22.71
C PHE A 137 13.65 -15.24 22.13
N ALA A 138 13.09 -16.11 22.98
CA ALA A 138 12.21 -17.18 22.52
C ALA A 138 10.95 -16.63 21.83
N LEU A 139 10.41 -15.49 22.28
CA LEU A 139 9.31 -14.81 21.60
C LEU A 139 9.72 -14.25 20.25
N ARG A 140 10.88 -13.61 20.18
CA ARG A 140 11.42 -13.10 18.92
C ARG A 140 11.63 -14.22 17.89
N ASP A 141 12.17 -15.37 18.33
CA ASP A 141 12.36 -16.54 17.47
C ASP A 141 11.02 -17.09 16.98
N GLN A 142 9.99 -17.08 17.84
CA GLN A 142 8.63 -17.46 17.44
C GLN A 142 8.07 -16.51 16.37
N GLU A 143 8.21 -15.19 16.55
CA GLU A 143 7.75 -14.19 15.56
C GLU A 143 8.47 -14.37 14.21
N GLU A 144 9.78 -14.66 14.20
CA GLU A 144 10.51 -14.95 12.96
C GLU A 144 9.95 -16.19 12.25
N VAL A 145 9.57 -17.23 12.98
CA VAL A 145 8.93 -18.43 12.42
C VAL A 145 7.55 -18.12 11.84
N GLU A 146 6.74 -17.30 12.51
CA GLU A 146 5.44 -16.87 11.96
C GLU A 146 5.63 -16.02 10.70
N GLU A 147 6.55 -15.05 10.71
CA GLU A 147 6.89 -14.22 9.55
C GLU A 147 7.39 -15.07 8.37
N ARG A 148 8.15 -16.14 8.64
CA ARG A 148 8.59 -17.09 7.61
C ARG A 148 7.41 -17.84 6.99
N ARG A 149 6.39 -18.20 7.76
CA ARG A 149 5.15 -18.80 7.23
C ARG A 149 4.36 -17.79 6.40
N THR A 150 4.30 -16.54 6.84
CA THR A 150 3.70 -15.44 6.07
C THR A 150 4.43 -15.25 4.74
N PHE A 151 5.77 -15.20 4.75
CA PHE A 151 6.55 -15.09 3.52
C PHE A 151 6.34 -16.29 2.59
N TYR A 152 6.29 -17.52 3.12
CA TYR A 152 5.95 -18.71 2.34
C TYR A 152 4.57 -18.58 1.64
N VAL A 153 3.57 -17.99 2.31
CA VAL A 153 2.28 -17.70 1.67
C VAL A 153 2.49 -16.77 0.48
N ALA A 154 3.24 -15.68 0.62
CA ALA A 154 3.52 -14.74 -0.47
C ALA A 154 4.19 -15.43 -1.68
N LEU A 155 5.23 -16.23 -1.44
CA LEU A 155 5.95 -16.95 -2.48
C LEU A 155 5.05 -17.91 -3.27
N THR A 156 4.09 -18.54 -2.59
CA THR A 156 3.17 -19.52 -3.19
C THR A 156 1.93 -18.91 -3.83
N ARG A 157 1.78 -17.57 -3.84
CA ARG A 157 0.65 -16.92 -4.53
C ARG A 157 0.88 -16.83 -6.05
N ALA A 158 2.12 -16.94 -6.52
CA ALA A 158 2.48 -16.87 -7.93
C ALA A 158 2.26 -18.21 -8.66
N ARG A 159 1.53 -18.18 -9.78
CA ARG A 159 1.35 -19.33 -10.67
C ARG A 159 2.44 -19.46 -11.73
N LYS A 160 2.94 -18.34 -12.25
CA LYS A 160 3.91 -18.32 -13.37
C LYS A 160 5.21 -17.62 -13.02
N ARG A 161 5.14 -16.38 -12.50
CA ARG A 161 6.32 -15.57 -12.19
C ARG A 161 6.23 -14.94 -10.81
N LEU A 162 7.36 -14.94 -10.12
CA LEU A 162 7.52 -14.33 -8.82
C LEU A 162 8.71 -13.38 -8.89
N PHE A 163 8.51 -12.16 -8.42
CA PHE A 163 9.55 -11.17 -8.26
C PHE A 163 9.65 -10.83 -6.77
N VAL A 164 10.85 -10.95 -6.21
CA VAL A 164 11.14 -10.59 -4.82
C VAL A 164 12.16 -9.48 -4.85
N THR A 165 11.83 -8.34 -4.24
CA THR A 165 12.71 -7.15 -4.29
C THR A 165 12.94 -6.58 -2.91
N GLY A 166 14.13 -6.01 -2.73
CA GLY A 166 14.51 -5.23 -1.57
C GLY A 166 15.30 -4.00 -2.04
N ALA A 167 15.24 -2.93 -1.27
CA ALA A 167 16.02 -1.71 -1.48
C ALA A 167 16.88 -1.42 -0.25
N HIS A 168 17.97 -0.68 -0.45
CA HIS A 168 18.79 -0.17 0.65
C HIS A 168 18.15 1.03 1.37
N TRP A 169 17.32 1.81 0.66
CA TRP A 169 16.71 3.02 1.18
C TRP A 169 15.19 2.93 1.12
N TYR A 170 14.54 3.10 2.27
CA TYR A 170 13.07 3.16 2.37
C TYR A 170 12.66 4.50 3.00
N GLY A 171 12.03 5.34 2.20
CA GLY A 171 11.70 6.71 2.59
C GLY A 171 12.94 7.55 2.92
N GLU A 172 12.77 8.57 3.75
CA GLU A 172 13.82 9.55 4.06
C GLU A 172 14.62 9.19 5.33
N GLY A 173 14.60 7.92 5.73
CA GLY A 173 15.34 7.45 6.90
C GLY A 173 16.86 7.52 6.69
N GLN A 174 17.61 7.77 7.76
CA GLN A 174 19.07 7.86 7.70
C GLN A 174 19.78 6.49 7.70
N ASN A 175 19.04 5.42 8.03
CA ASN A 175 19.62 4.09 8.18
C ASN A 175 19.47 3.27 6.90
N VAL A 176 20.60 2.92 6.29
CA VAL A 176 20.69 1.94 5.21
C VAL A 176 20.14 0.59 5.69
N LYS A 177 19.27 -0.01 4.89
CA LYS A 177 18.78 -1.37 5.08
C LYS A 177 19.70 -2.35 4.36
N LYS A 178 20.02 -3.45 5.06
CA LYS A 178 20.71 -4.60 4.46
C LYS A 178 19.68 -5.54 3.83
N PRO A 179 20.06 -6.42 2.89
CA PRO A 179 19.22 -7.54 2.51
C PRO A 179 18.79 -8.33 3.75
N SER A 180 17.55 -8.82 3.76
CA SER A 180 17.09 -9.63 4.89
C SER A 180 17.62 -11.06 4.81
N ALA A 181 17.58 -11.78 5.93
CA ALA A 181 17.92 -13.20 5.95
C ALA A 181 17.06 -14.00 4.95
N PHE A 182 15.79 -13.65 4.79
CA PHE A 182 14.90 -14.32 3.84
C PHE A 182 15.31 -14.06 2.39
N PHE A 183 15.77 -12.84 2.07
CA PHE A 183 16.31 -12.53 0.75
C PHE A 183 17.59 -13.32 0.49
N GLU A 184 18.55 -13.31 1.42
CA GLU A 184 19.83 -14.00 1.28
C GLU A 184 19.66 -15.51 1.11
N GLU A 185 18.76 -16.13 1.89
CA GLU A 185 18.45 -17.55 1.76
C GLU A 185 17.83 -17.88 0.38
N LEU A 186 16.90 -17.05 -0.11
CA LEU A 186 16.25 -17.25 -1.40
C LEU A 186 17.22 -17.01 -2.56
N ALA A 187 18.07 -15.99 -2.46
CA ALA A 187 19.13 -15.68 -3.41
C ALA A 187 20.13 -16.83 -3.49
N ALA A 188 20.62 -17.33 -2.36
CA ALA A 188 21.53 -18.47 -2.32
C ALA A 188 20.91 -19.74 -2.92
N TRP A 189 19.62 -20.00 -2.66
CA TRP A 189 18.90 -21.11 -3.31
C TRP A 189 18.77 -20.91 -4.83
N GLY A 190 18.44 -19.69 -5.27
CA GLY A 190 18.32 -19.33 -6.68
C GLY A 190 19.64 -19.52 -7.43
N GLU A 191 20.73 -18.99 -6.89
CA GLU A 191 22.09 -19.14 -7.41
C GLU A 191 22.54 -20.61 -7.46
N ALA A 192 22.24 -21.39 -6.42
CA ALA A 192 22.62 -22.81 -6.35
C ALA A 192 21.85 -23.70 -7.32
N THR A 193 20.58 -23.39 -7.59
CA THR A 193 19.72 -24.21 -8.44
C THR A 193 19.69 -23.74 -9.90
N GLY A 194 20.04 -22.48 -10.17
CA GLY A 194 19.88 -21.84 -11.48
C GLY A 194 18.42 -21.65 -11.89
N LEU A 195 17.48 -21.78 -10.95
CA LEU A 195 16.04 -21.66 -11.20
C LEU A 195 15.51 -20.23 -11.02
N ALA A 196 16.36 -19.32 -10.52
CA ALA A 196 16.02 -17.91 -10.35
C ALA A 196 17.19 -17.04 -10.82
N GLU A 197 16.85 -15.89 -11.40
CA GLU A 197 17.79 -14.80 -11.64
C GLU A 197 17.94 -14.00 -10.35
N VAL A 198 19.18 -13.76 -9.95
CA VAL A 198 19.50 -13.03 -8.72
C VAL A 198 20.34 -11.82 -9.10
N ASP A 199 19.78 -10.65 -8.82
CA ASP A 199 20.47 -9.38 -8.89
C ASP A 199 20.63 -8.84 -7.47
N ARG A 200 21.87 -8.50 -7.08
CA ARG A 200 22.18 -7.95 -5.76
C ARG A 200 22.20 -6.43 -5.75
N GLY A 201 22.02 -5.80 -6.92
CA GLY A 201 22.08 -4.36 -7.07
C GLY A 201 23.48 -3.79 -6.79
N GLU A 202 23.51 -2.47 -6.67
CA GLU A 202 24.71 -1.71 -6.32
C GLU A 202 24.79 -1.51 -4.81
N ASP A 203 26.03 -1.35 -4.32
CA ASP A 203 26.26 -0.99 -2.92
C ASP A 203 25.58 0.35 -2.56
N PRO A 204 25.05 0.48 -1.34
CA PRO A 204 24.39 1.70 -0.91
C PRO A 204 25.37 2.88 -0.88
N VAL A 205 24.93 4.01 -1.42
CA VAL A 205 25.59 5.31 -1.25
C VAL A 205 25.61 5.75 0.22
N GLU A 206 26.51 6.67 0.59
CA GLU A 206 26.66 7.14 1.99
C GLU A 206 25.47 7.97 2.47
N GLU A 207 24.91 8.81 1.58
CA GLU A 207 23.76 9.66 1.87
C GLU A 207 22.49 9.13 1.21
N ASN A 208 21.36 9.19 1.92
CA ASN A 208 20.09 8.71 1.38
C ASN A 208 19.63 9.60 0.19
N PRO A 209 19.51 9.04 -1.02
CA PRO A 209 19.10 9.80 -2.21
C PRO A 209 17.63 10.25 -2.17
N LEU A 210 16.83 9.71 -1.24
CA LEU A 210 15.42 10.01 -1.07
C LEU A 210 15.17 11.21 -0.13
N ILE A 211 16.19 11.81 0.47
CA ILE A 211 16.01 13.01 1.30
C ILE A 211 15.36 14.13 0.47
N GLY A 212 14.29 14.73 1.00
CA GLY A 212 13.50 15.75 0.29
C GLY A 212 12.71 15.20 -0.90
N HIS A 213 12.59 13.89 -1.05
CA HIS A 213 11.77 13.29 -2.09
C HIS A 213 10.29 13.55 -1.83
N ARG A 214 9.79 13.40 -0.60
CA ARG A 214 8.38 13.61 -0.27
C ARG A 214 7.98 15.07 -0.41
N GLU A 215 8.82 16.00 0.02
CA GLU A 215 8.56 17.45 -0.07
C GLU A 215 8.30 17.91 -1.51
N ARG A 216 8.91 17.24 -2.51
CA ARG A 216 8.64 17.50 -3.93
C ARG A 216 7.21 17.14 -4.37
N PHE A 217 6.53 16.23 -3.67
CA PHE A 217 5.16 15.80 -3.99
C PHE A 217 4.10 16.40 -3.07
N VAL A 218 4.50 16.99 -1.94
CA VAL A 218 3.57 17.69 -1.05
C VAL A 218 3.17 18.99 -1.75
N ARG A 219 1.98 18.97 -2.36
CA ARG A 219 1.32 20.20 -2.81
C ARG A 219 0.86 20.97 -1.58
N ASP A 220 1.00 22.29 -1.60
CA ASP A 220 0.45 23.15 -0.57
C ASP A 220 -1.05 22.86 -0.40
N TRP A 221 -1.47 22.62 0.84
CA TRP A 221 -2.87 22.42 1.21
C TRP A 221 -3.40 23.64 2.00
N PRO A 222 -4.61 24.15 1.71
CA PRO A 222 -5.43 23.81 0.55
C PRO A 222 -4.74 24.27 -0.73
N GLY A 223 -4.73 23.39 -1.73
CA GLY A 223 -4.26 23.77 -3.05
C GLY A 223 -5.05 24.97 -3.57
N PRO A 224 -4.51 25.73 -4.54
CA PRO A 224 -5.24 26.87 -5.08
C PRO A 224 -6.63 26.41 -5.54
N ALA A 225 -7.67 27.15 -5.15
CA ALA A 225 -9.08 26.80 -5.38
C ALA A 225 -9.42 26.54 -6.86
N LEU A 226 -8.58 27.07 -7.74
CA LEU A 226 -8.54 26.79 -9.16
C LEU A 226 -7.10 26.39 -9.49
N ARG A 227 -6.90 25.29 -10.23
CA ARG A 227 -5.60 25.06 -10.88
C ARG A 227 -5.30 26.31 -11.72
N PRO A 228 -4.06 26.83 -11.73
CA PRO A 228 -3.69 27.89 -12.66
C PRO A 228 -4.19 27.50 -14.05
N GLU A 229 -5.00 28.35 -14.67
CA GLU A 229 -5.55 28.04 -16.00
C GLU A 229 -4.38 27.87 -16.97
N VAL A 230 -3.35 28.69 -16.80
CA VAL A 230 -2.16 28.75 -17.62
C VAL A 230 -1.06 27.84 -17.06
N ASP A 231 -0.54 26.97 -17.92
CA ASP A 231 0.67 26.16 -17.71
C ASP A 231 1.58 26.33 -18.95
N GLU A 232 2.85 25.95 -18.87
CA GLU A 232 3.81 26.01 -19.99
C GLU A 232 3.28 25.30 -21.24
N LEU A 233 2.54 24.21 -21.04
CA LEU A 233 1.83 23.45 -22.09
C LEU A 233 0.59 24.17 -22.67
N PHE A 234 -0.08 25.00 -21.87
CA PHE A 234 -1.36 25.61 -22.22
C PHE A 234 -1.37 27.10 -21.87
N ALA A 235 -0.62 27.89 -22.65
CA ALA A 235 -0.44 29.33 -22.45
C ALA A 235 -1.76 30.15 -22.41
N GLU A 236 -2.84 29.62 -22.99
CA GLU A 236 -4.17 30.24 -23.02
C GLU A 236 -5.17 29.63 -22.04
N GLY A 237 -4.75 28.63 -21.24
CA GLY A 237 -5.67 27.88 -20.39
C GLY A 237 -5.81 26.42 -20.80
N TRP A 238 -5.53 25.45 -19.91
CA TRP A 238 -5.81 24.03 -20.17
C TRP A 238 -7.28 23.78 -20.50
N ARG A 239 -8.19 24.57 -19.91
CA ARG A 239 -9.64 24.49 -20.15
C ARG A 239 -10.03 24.98 -21.54
N ALA A 240 -9.39 26.05 -22.03
CA ALA A 240 -9.61 26.55 -23.39
C ALA A 240 -9.04 25.57 -24.43
N ALA A 241 -7.91 24.93 -24.12
CA ALA A 241 -7.36 23.86 -24.94
C ALA A 241 -8.28 22.62 -24.98
N ALA A 242 -8.84 22.21 -23.83
CA ALA A 242 -9.78 21.09 -23.75
C ALA A 242 -11.08 21.36 -24.52
N LEU A 243 -11.63 22.57 -24.44
CA LEU A 243 -12.82 22.97 -25.20
C LEU A 243 -12.55 22.98 -26.71
N ARG A 244 -11.41 23.54 -27.15
CA ARG A 244 -11.00 23.50 -28.55
C ARG A 244 -10.76 22.08 -29.05
N ALA A 245 -10.11 21.24 -28.26
CA ALA A 245 -9.91 19.83 -28.59
C ALA A 245 -11.23 19.05 -28.69
N SER A 246 -12.24 19.42 -27.90
CA SER A 246 -13.59 18.86 -28.03
C SER A 246 -14.29 19.28 -29.33
N GLU A 247 -13.96 20.44 -29.89
CA GLU A 247 -14.51 20.94 -31.16
C GLU A 247 -13.68 20.46 -32.38
N ASP A 248 -12.36 20.34 -32.21
CA ASP A 248 -11.39 19.85 -33.18
C ASP A 248 -10.37 18.89 -32.52
N PRO A 249 -10.61 17.57 -32.60
CA PRO A 249 -9.71 16.56 -32.04
C PRO A 249 -8.28 16.58 -32.62
N SER A 250 -8.06 17.23 -33.76
CA SER A 250 -6.73 17.33 -34.38
C SER A 250 -5.78 18.29 -33.64
N GLU A 251 -6.32 19.16 -32.78
CA GLU A 251 -5.55 20.07 -31.93
C GLU A 251 -4.65 19.31 -30.94
N ILE A 252 -5.13 18.18 -30.37
CA ILE A 252 -4.35 17.36 -29.43
C ILE A 252 -3.11 16.79 -30.12
N GLY A 253 -3.27 16.29 -31.35
CA GLY A 253 -2.16 15.76 -32.14
C GLY A 253 -1.12 16.83 -32.48
N ARG A 254 -1.56 18.07 -32.75
CA ARG A 254 -0.66 19.21 -33.00
C ARG A 254 0.08 19.66 -31.74
N ALA A 255 -0.60 19.66 -30.58
CA ALA A 255 0.02 20.00 -29.29
C ALA A 255 1.02 18.93 -28.83
N ALA A 256 0.69 17.65 -28.95
CA ALA A 256 1.61 16.55 -28.67
C ALA A 256 2.83 16.56 -29.61
N ALA A 257 2.63 16.96 -30.88
CA ALA A 257 3.72 17.14 -31.83
C ALA A 257 4.63 18.35 -31.52
N ALA A 258 4.23 19.26 -30.63
CA ALA A 258 5.06 20.37 -30.17
C ALA A 258 5.93 20.03 -28.95
N LEU A 259 5.64 18.92 -28.27
CA LEU A 259 6.45 18.42 -27.15
C LEU A 259 7.82 17.94 -27.62
N SER A 260 8.83 18.17 -26.79
CA SER A 260 10.15 17.56 -26.96
C SER A 260 10.08 16.04 -26.80
N GLU A 261 11.09 15.33 -27.30
CA GLU A 261 11.14 13.86 -27.21
C GLU A 261 11.13 13.38 -25.75
N GLU A 262 11.79 14.10 -24.84
CA GLU A 262 11.81 13.80 -23.40
C GLU A 262 10.41 13.97 -22.76
N GLU A 263 9.67 15.01 -23.15
CA GLU A 263 8.32 15.27 -22.65
C GLU A 263 7.28 14.29 -23.21
N ARG A 264 7.42 13.84 -24.46
CA ARG A 264 6.55 12.80 -25.04
C ARG A 264 6.74 11.47 -24.34
N VAL A 265 7.99 11.08 -24.09
CA VAL A 265 8.31 9.85 -23.36
C VAL A 265 7.76 9.89 -21.93
N ALA A 266 7.74 11.07 -21.29
CA ALA A 266 7.12 11.27 -19.97
C ALA A 266 5.58 11.27 -19.99
N PHE A 267 4.95 11.52 -21.14
CA PHE A 267 3.49 11.53 -21.30
C PHE A 267 2.93 10.14 -21.70
N ASP A 268 3.67 9.40 -22.52
CA ASP A 268 3.29 8.07 -23.02
C ASP A 268 3.79 6.89 -22.13
N GLY A 269 4.62 7.17 -21.13
CA GLY A 269 5.16 6.20 -20.16
C GLY A 269 4.37 6.15 -18.85
#